data_AF-A0A8S9GJQ2-F1
#
_entry.id   AF-A0A8S9GJQ2-F1
#
_cell.length_a   1.000
_cell.length_b   1.000
_cell.length_c   1.000
_cell.angle_alpha   90.00
_cell.angle_beta   90.00
_cell.angle_gamma   90.00
#
_symmetry.space_group_name_H-M   'P 1'
#
loop_
_entity.id
_entity.type
_entity.pdbx_description
1 polymer ?
#
loop_
_entity_poly.entity_id
_entity_poly.type
_entity_poly.pdbx_seq_one_letter_code
_entity_poly.pdbx_strand_id
1 'polypeptide(L)'
;MTLDTNYLRGTMAAVLSLLQHSTCPENLSFHFLSLAHFENDLFTSIKSTFPYLNFKIYQFDPNLVRSKISKSIREALDQPLNYARIYLADIIPTSVDRIIYLDSDLVVVDDIEKLWHVEMEGKVVAAPEYCHANFTYYFTKAFWSDAELVKVLEGKRPCYFNTGVMVVDVGKWRRGMYTQKVEEWMTVQKQRRIYHLGSLPPFLLIFAGDIKAVDHRWNQHGLGGDNFEGKCRTLHPGPISLLHWSGKGKPWLRLDSRKPCSVDHLWAPYDLYRSSRHSLEE
;
A
#
# COMPACT_ATOMS: atom_id res chain seq x y z
N MET A 1 -1.80 6.21 -5.11
CA MET A 1 -0.50 5.52 -4.90
C MET A 1 0.53 6.53 -4.39
N THR A 2 1.54 6.10 -3.64
CA THR A 2 2.67 6.97 -3.24
C THR A 2 3.82 6.77 -4.22
N LEU A 3 4.39 7.86 -4.74
CA LEU A 3 5.32 7.83 -5.86
C LEU A 3 6.62 8.56 -5.53
N ASP A 4 7.72 7.81 -5.61
CA ASP A 4 9.09 8.32 -5.65
C ASP A 4 9.87 7.65 -6.79
N THR A 5 11.12 8.06 -6.97
CA THR A 5 11.99 7.53 -8.03
C THR A 5 12.30 6.04 -7.89
N ASN A 6 12.39 5.50 -6.67
CA ASN A 6 12.69 4.09 -6.42
C ASN A 6 11.51 3.18 -6.77
N TYR A 7 10.28 3.70 -6.63
CA TYR A 7 9.03 2.99 -6.90
C TYR A 7 8.37 3.41 -8.22
N LEU A 8 8.96 4.32 -9.00
CA LEU A 8 8.41 4.75 -10.29
C LEU A 8 8.19 3.55 -11.22
N ARG A 9 9.21 2.70 -11.41
CA ARG A 9 9.11 1.52 -12.28
C ARG A 9 7.98 0.57 -11.86
N GLY A 10 7.86 0.29 -10.56
CA GLY A 10 6.75 -0.50 -10.02
C GLY A 10 5.39 0.17 -10.25
N THR A 11 5.31 1.49 -10.06
CA THR A 11 4.08 2.27 -10.29
C THR A 11 3.66 2.23 -11.75
N MET A 12 4.60 2.36 -12.70
CA MET A 12 4.31 2.27 -14.14
C MET A 12 3.75 0.90 -14.51
N ALA A 13 4.30 -0.18 -13.95
CA ALA A 13 3.78 -1.53 -14.13
C ALA A 13 2.37 -1.69 -13.52
N ALA A 14 2.12 -1.14 -12.34
CA ALA A 14 0.80 -1.16 -11.71
C ALA A 14 -0.24 -0.41 -12.57
N VAL A 15 0.10 0.79 -13.05
CA VAL A 15 -0.76 1.59 -13.95
C VAL A 15 -1.05 0.82 -15.23
N LEU A 16 -0.02 0.25 -15.88
CA LEU A 16 -0.20 -0.55 -17.09
C LEU A 16 -1.13 -1.74 -16.85
N SER A 17 -0.95 -2.46 -15.73
CA SER A 17 -1.79 -3.60 -15.39
C SER A 17 -3.26 -3.21 -15.19
N LEU A 18 -3.52 -2.08 -14.52
CA LEU A 18 -4.87 -1.54 -14.37
C LEU A 18 -5.48 -1.19 -15.72
N LEU A 19 -4.73 -0.54 -16.61
CA LEU A 19 -5.21 -0.18 -17.94
C LEU A 19 -5.48 -1.41 -18.82
N GLN A 20 -4.68 -2.48 -18.69
CA GLN A 20 -4.83 -3.69 -19.49
C GLN A 20 -6.00 -4.59 -19.04
N HIS A 21 -6.29 -4.62 -17.75
CA HIS A 21 -7.25 -5.57 -17.17
C HIS A 21 -8.58 -4.96 -16.76
N SER A 22 -8.74 -3.64 -16.81
CA SER A 22 -10.03 -2.99 -16.55
C SER A 22 -10.92 -3.05 -17.78
N THR A 23 -12.21 -3.32 -17.59
CA THR A 23 -13.18 -3.35 -18.70
C THR A 23 -13.32 -1.97 -19.37
N CYS A 24 -13.27 -0.90 -18.58
CA CYS A 24 -13.37 0.50 -19.04
C CYS A 24 -12.21 1.34 -18.47
N PRO A 25 -10.99 1.24 -19.02
CA PRO A 25 -9.81 1.96 -18.51
C PRO A 25 -9.95 3.49 -18.46
N GLU A 26 -10.78 4.06 -19.35
CA GLU A 26 -11.09 5.48 -19.43
C GLU A 26 -11.83 6.03 -18.19
N ASN A 27 -12.50 5.16 -17.43
CA ASN A 27 -13.17 5.53 -16.18
C ASN A 27 -12.20 5.62 -14.99
N LEU A 28 -10.93 5.22 -15.17
CA LEU A 28 -9.93 5.30 -14.12
C LEU A 28 -9.34 6.71 -14.02
N SER A 29 -9.27 7.23 -12.80
CA SER A 29 -8.50 8.44 -12.49
C SER A 29 -7.42 8.11 -11.45
N PHE A 30 -6.18 8.42 -11.79
CA PHE A 30 -5.02 8.07 -10.98
C PHE A 30 -4.59 9.25 -10.11
N HIS A 31 -4.44 8.99 -8.81
CA HIS A 31 -3.97 9.98 -7.84
C HIS A 31 -2.64 9.53 -7.24
N PHE A 32 -1.58 10.31 -7.49
CA PHE A 32 -0.23 10.06 -7.00
C PHE A 32 0.16 11.07 -5.93
N LEU A 33 0.80 10.61 -4.86
CA LEU A 33 1.37 11.47 -3.83
C LEU A 33 2.89 11.43 -3.96
N SER A 34 3.53 12.59 -4.10
CA SER A 34 4.99 12.68 -4.23
C SER A 34 5.57 13.82 -3.41
N LEU A 35 6.88 13.79 -3.18
CA LEU A 35 7.60 14.93 -2.59
C LEU A 35 7.79 16.01 -3.66
N ALA A 36 7.70 17.29 -3.26
CA ALA A 36 7.71 18.43 -4.18
C ALA A 36 8.89 18.43 -5.18
N HIS A 37 10.08 17.97 -4.76
CA HIS A 37 11.28 17.98 -5.61
C HIS A 37 11.29 16.90 -6.71
N PHE A 38 10.36 15.95 -6.69
CA PHE A 38 10.25 14.91 -7.74
C PHE A 38 9.09 15.14 -8.70
N GLU A 39 8.19 16.09 -8.42
CA GLU A 39 6.92 16.21 -9.14
C GLU A 39 7.09 16.36 -10.65
N ASN A 40 7.96 17.27 -11.12
CA ASN A 40 8.13 17.54 -12.55
C ASN A 40 8.68 16.33 -13.32
N ASP A 41 9.68 15.64 -12.75
CA ASP A 41 10.31 14.47 -13.37
C ASP A 41 9.33 13.30 -13.44
N LEU A 42 8.57 13.09 -12.37
CA LEU A 42 7.54 12.05 -12.30
C LEU A 42 6.38 12.37 -13.25
N PHE A 43 5.93 13.63 -13.32
CA PHE A 43 4.89 14.06 -14.24
C PHE A 43 5.31 13.79 -15.69
N THR A 44 6.53 14.20 -16.05
CA THR A 44 7.08 14.01 -17.40
C THR A 44 7.22 12.52 -17.73
N SER A 45 7.68 11.71 -16.77
CA SER A 45 7.82 10.26 -16.94
C SER A 45 6.48 9.57 -17.18
N ILE A 46 5.46 9.91 -16.38
CA ILE A 46 4.11 9.34 -16.53
C ILE A 46 3.48 9.80 -17.83
N LYS A 47 3.54 11.11 -18.14
CA LYS A 47 2.89 11.69 -19.32
C LYS A 47 3.52 11.21 -20.63
N SER A 48 4.83 11.04 -20.67
CA SER A 48 5.52 10.49 -21.85
C SER A 48 5.18 9.01 -22.09
N THR A 49 5.02 8.24 -21.01
CA THR A 49 4.69 6.80 -21.11
C THR A 49 3.21 6.54 -21.37
N PHE A 50 2.32 7.32 -20.73
CA PHE A 50 0.87 7.20 -20.87
C PHE A 50 0.26 8.57 -21.25
N PRO A 51 0.34 8.97 -22.53
CA PRO A 51 -0.08 10.32 -22.97
C PRO A 51 -1.55 10.66 -22.66
N TYR A 52 -2.42 9.65 -22.64
CA TYR A 52 -3.86 9.80 -22.42
C TYR A 52 -4.30 9.43 -20.99
N LEU A 53 -3.37 9.17 -20.08
CA LEU A 53 -3.71 8.84 -18.69
C LEU A 53 -4.39 10.02 -18.02
N ASN A 54 -5.55 9.78 -17.40
CA ASN A 54 -6.20 10.73 -16.51
C ASN A 54 -5.55 10.62 -15.12
N PHE A 55 -4.65 11.55 -14.79
CA PHE A 55 -3.97 11.53 -13.49
C PHE A 55 -3.75 12.91 -12.88
N LYS A 56 -3.55 12.92 -11.56
CA LYS A 56 -3.10 14.08 -10.78
C LYS A 56 -1.98 13.67 -9.83
N ILE A 57 -0.98 14.54 -9.69
CA ILE A 57 0.07 14.41 -8.68
C ILE A 57 -0.22 15.46 -7.59
N TYR A 58 -0.16 15.02 -6.34
CA TYR A 58 -0.29 15.88 -5.17
C TYR A 58 1.02 15.90 -4.41
N GLN A 59 1.43 17.10 -3.99
CA GLN A 59 2.59 17.27 -3.13
C GLN A 59 2.25 16.83 -1.71
N PHE A 60 3.07 15.92 -1.17
CA PHE A 60 3.03 15.54 0.23
C PHE A 60 4.10 16.31 0.99
N ASP A 61 3.68 17.09 2.00
CA ASP A 61 4.61 17.74 2.92
C ASP A 61 5.13 16.73 3.95
N PRO A 62 6.42 16.32 3.89
CA PRO A 62 6.97 15.37 4.84
C PRO A 62 7.02 15.91 6.28
N ASN A 63 6.94 17.22 6.49
CA ASN A 63 6.97 17.82 7.83
C ASN A 63 5.74 17.46 8.67
N LEU A 64 4.62 17.09 8.01
CA LEU A 64 3.41 16.59 8.69
C LEU A 64 3.71 15.36 9.58
N VAL A 65 4.64 14.51 9.14
CA VAL A 65 4.95 13.23 9.79
C VAL A 65 6.33 13.17 10.43
N ARG A 66 7.32 13.94 9.97
CA ARG A 66 8.72 13.83 10.43
C ARG A 66 8.87 13.85 11.95
N SER A 67 8.12 14.72 12.64
CA SER A 67 8.17 14.82 14.11
C SER A 67 7.44 13.68 14.82
N LYS A 68 6.61 12.90 14.12
CA LYS A 68 5.77 11.82 14.64
C LYS A 68 6.35 10.42 14.35
N ILE A 69 7.24 10.30 13.37
CA ILE A 69 7.88 9.02 13.02
C ILE A 69 8.84 8.57 14.12
N SER A 70 8.72 7.29 14.47
CA SER A 70 9.62 6.61 15.41
C SER A 70 10.45 5.59 14.64
N LYS A 71 11.75 5.48 14.97
CA LYS A 71 12.64 4.51 14.31
C LYS A 71 12.03 3.10 14.30
N SER A 72 11.86 2.52 13.13
CA SER A 72 11.35 1.16 12.91
C SER A 72 12.49 0.14 12.89
N ILE A 73 12.19 -1.17 12.98
CA ILE A 73 13.20 -2.23 12.78
C ILE A 73 13.82 -2.18 11.38
N ARG A 74 13.11 -1.59 10.41
CA ARG A 74 13.57 -1.38 9.04
C ARG A 74 13.63 0.11 8.75
N GLU A 75 14.82 0.66 8.54
CA GLU A 75 15.03 2.10 8.27
C GLU A 75 14.22 2.60 7.06
N ALA A 76 14.04 1.76 6.02
CA ALA A 76 13.19 2.09 4.87
C ALA A 76 11.71 2.37 5.24
N LEU A 77 11.23 1.90 6.39
CA LEU A 77 9.88 2.17 6.88
C LEU A 77 9.73 3.53 7.55
N ASP A 78 10.84 4.22 7.84
CA ASP A 78 10.86 5.54 8.46
C ASP A 78 10.75 6.67 7.44
N GLN A 79 10.71 6.32 6.14
CA GLN A 79 10.55 7.30 5.07
C GLN A 79 9.17 7.99 5.16
N PRO A 80 9.10 9.34 5.12
CA PRO A 80 7.84 10.08 5.23
C PRO A 80 6.76 9.62 4.25
N LEU A 81 7.13 9.26 3.02
CA LEU A 81 6.18 8.77 2.02
C LEU A 81 5.46 7.47 2.42
N ASN A 82 6.06 6.63 3.28
CA ASN A 82 5.39 5.44 3.83
C ASN A 82 4.16 5.78 4.70
N TYR A 83 4.12 7.01 5.23
CA TYR A 83 3.05 7.55 6.06
C TYR A 83 2.10 8.47 5.26
N ALA A 84 2.44 8.85 4.03
CA ALA A 84 1.61 9.74 3.20
C ALA A 84 0.18 9.20 3.00
N ARG A 85 0.00 7.87 3.01
CA ARG A 85 -1.31 7.23 2.91
C ARG A 85 -2.31 7.65 4.00
N ILE A 86 -1.81 8.09 5.17
CA ILE A 86 -2.62 8.56 6.30
C ILE A 86 -3.37 9.86 5.94
N TYR A 87 -2.77 10.67 5.08
CA TYR A 87 -3.26 12.01 4.72
C TYR A 87 -4.04 12.04 3.41
N LEU A 88 -4.27 10.87 2.78
CA LEU A 88 -4.95 10.79 1.48
C LEU A 88 -6.29 11.51 1.50
N ALA A 89 -7.06 11.33 2.57
CA ALA A 89 -8.37 11.94 2.68
C ALA A 89 -8.32 13.47 2.73
N ASP A 90 -7.27 14.03 3.33
CA ASP A 90 -7.09 15.47 3.47
C ASP A 90 -6.48 16.10 2.21
N ILE A 91 -5.74 15.32 1.42
CA ILE A 91 -5.03 15.77 0.22
C ILE A 91 -5.91 15.69 -1.03
N ILE A 92 -6.69 14.62 -1.19
CA ILE A 92 -7.52 14.46 -2.40
C ILE A 92 -8.73 15.41 -2.37
N PRO A 93 -9.29 15.79 -3.55
CA PRO A 93 -10.41 16.72 -3.64
C PRO A 93 -11.61 16.31 -2.77
N THR A 94 -12.30 17.29 -2.21
CA THR A 94 -13.48 17.08 -1.37
C THR A 94 -14.66 16.48 -2.12
N SER A 95 -14.70 16.61 -3.45
CA SER A 95 -15.68 15.96 -4.32
C SER A 95 -15.45 14.44 -4.49
N VAL A 96 -14.32 13.91 -4.01
CA VAL A 96 -14.03 12.48 -4.02
C VAL A 96 -14.45 11.88 -2.68
N ASP A 97 -15.44 10.99 -2.71
CA ASP A 97 -15.98 10.32 -1.53
C ASP A 97 -15.40 8.91 -1.30
N ARG A 98 -14.82 8.29 -2.34
CA ARG A 98 -14.26 6.93 -2.28
C ARG A 98 -12.99 6.84 -3.11
N ILE A 99 -12.02 6.07 -2.64
CA ILE A 99 -10.81 5.70 -3.41
C ILE A 99 -10.48 4.22 -3.24
N ILE A 100 -9.71 3.68 -4.17
CA ILE A 100 -8.91 2.46 -3.95
C ILE A 100 -7.46 2.90 -3.76
N TYR A 101 -6.92 2.65 -2.57
CA TYR A 101 -5.50 2.79 -2.33
C TYR A 101 -4.75 1.54 -2.75
N LEU A 102 -3.66 1.75 -3.50
CA LEU A 102 -2.78 0.73 -4.04
C LEU A 102 -1.31 1.13 -3.72
N ASP A 103 -0.55 0.21 -3.14
CA ASP A 103 0.91 0.29 -3.04
C ASP A 103 1.55 0.21 -4.44
N SER A 104 2.81 0.62 -4.57
CA SER A 104 3.50 0.79 -5.87
C SER A 104 4.21 -0.46 -6.37
N ASP A 105 4.05 -1.59 -5.71
CA ASP A 105 4.73 -2.86 -5.96
C ASP A 105 3.72 -4.00 -6.16
N LEU A 106 2.70 -3.74 -6.99
CA LEU A 106 1.65 -4.69 -7.31
C LEU A 106 1.30 -4.70 -8.81
N VAL A 107 0.57 -5.74 -9.21
CA VAL A 107 -0.02 -5.92 -10.53
C VAL A 107 -1.45 -6.38 -10.35
N VAL A 108 -2.38 -5.75 -11.05
CA VAL A 108 -3.78 -6.14 -11.11
C VAL A 108 -3.98 -7.02 -12.35
N VAL A 109 -4.66 -8.16 -12.20
CA VAL A 109 -4.88 -9.16 -13.26
C VAL A 109 -6.36 -9.50 -13.44
N ASP A 110 -7.23 -8.63 -12.95
CA ASP A 110 -8.69 -8.74 -13.02
C ASP A 110 -9.29 -7.32 -13.04
N ASP A 111 -10.57 -7.20 -13.35
CA ASP A 111 -11.23 -5.90 -13.48
C ASP A 111 -11.41 -5.22 -12.11
N ILE A 112 -10.68 -4.11 -11.90
CA ILE A 112 -10.67 -3.33 -10.65
C ILE A 112 -12.04 -2.78 -10.26
N GLU A 113 -12.96 -2.64 -11.23
CA GLU A 113 -14.33 -2.18 -10.97
C GLU A 113 -15.06 -3.11 -9.99
N LYS A 114 -14.74 -4.42 -9.99
CA LYS A 114 -15.27 -5.39 -9.03
C LYS A 114 -14.89 -5.05 -7.59
N LEU A 115 -13.68 -4.54 -7.36
CA LEU A 115 -13.25 -4.08 -6.03
C LEU A 115 -13.88 -2.73 -5.68
N TRP A 116 -14.07 -1.85 -6.66
CA TRP A 116 -14.70 -0.54 -6.46
C TRP A 116 -16.14 -0.64 -5.93
N HIS A 117 -16.92 -1.59 -6.46
CA HIS A 117 -18.33 -1.80 -6.11
C HIS A 117 -18.58 -2.64 -4.87
N VAL A 118 -17.53 -3.02 -4.12
CA VAL A 118 -17.73 -3.68 -2.82
C VAL A 118 -18.63 -2.83 -1.92
N GLU A 119 -19.64 -3.47 -1.36
CA GLU A 119 -20.52 -2.86 -0.37
C GLU A 119 -19.75 -2.63 0.93
N MET A 120 -19.55 -1.36 1.27
CA MET A 120 -18.76 -0.96 2.45
C MET A 120 -19.46 -1.26 3.78
N GLU A 121 -20.76 -1.60 3.78
CA GLU A 121 -21.54 -1.92 5.01
C GLU A 121 -21.36 -0.93 6.16
N GLY A 122 -21.37 0.37 5.84
CA GLY A 122 -21.15 1.40 6.85
C GLY A 122 -19.68 1.59 7.27
N LYS A 123 -18.78 0.66 6.97
CA LYS A 123 -17.35 0.72 7.29
C LYS A 123 -16.61 1.82 6.52
N VAL A 124 -15.46 2.21 7.07
CA VAL A 124 -14.58 3.25 6.49
C VAL A 124 -13.56 2.65 5.53
N VAL A 125 -13.09 1.44 5.85
CA VAL A 125 -12.09 0.72 5.06
C VAL A 125 -12.65 -0.65 4.69
N ALA A 126 -12.35 -1.10 3.48
CA ALA A 126 -12.49 -2.49 3.07
C ALA A 126 -11.15 -3.03 2.57
N ALA A 127 -10.75 -4.21 3.05
CA ALA A 127 -9.47 -4.85 2.70
C ALA A 127 -9.52 -6.37 3.00
N PRO A 128 -8.64 -7.17 2.38
CA PRO A 128 -8.51 -8.59 2.73
C PRO A 128 -8.02 -8.80 4.17
N GLU A 129 -8.73 -9.64 4.94
CA GLU A 129 -8.43 -9.94 6.35
C GLU A 129 -7.78 -11.32 6.53
N TYR A 130 -6.62 -11.36 7.15
CA TYR A 130 -5.86 -12.57 7.42
C TYR A 130 -5.94 -12.94 8.90
N CYS A 131 -7.12 -13.38 9.35
CA CYS A 131 -7.36 -13.75 10.75
C CYS A 131 -6.52 -14.94 11.25
N HIS A 132 -5.89 -15.71 10.36
CA HIS A 132 -4.96 -16.77 10.73
C HIS A 132 -3.59 -16.24 11.18
N ALA A 133 -3.25 -14.99 10.85
CA ALA A 133 -2.02 -14.37 11.31
C ALA A 133 -2.13 -14.05 12.80
N ASN A 134 -1.08 -14.34 13.56
CA ASN A 134 -1.06 -14.00 14.98
C ASN A 134 -0.94 -12.48 15.16
N PHE A 135 -2.08 -11.84 15.47
CA PHE A 135 -2.19 -10.39 15.64
C PHE A 135 -1.26 -9.85 16.73
N THR A 136 -0.89 -10.67 17.72
CA THR A 136 -0.01 -10.25 18.81
C THR A 136 1.39 -9.85 18.35
N TYR A 137 1.86 -10.37 17.21
CA TYR A 137 3.18 -10.06 16.64
C TYR A 137 3.33 -8.64 16.10
N TYR A 138 2.23 -7.90 15.91
CA TYR A 138 2.28 -6.53 15.40
C TYR A 138 2.55 -5.49 16.50
N PHE A 139 2.53 -5.91 17.78
CA PHE A 139 2.69 -5.04 18.94
C PHE A 139 3.70 -5.62 19.94
N THR A 140 4.37 -4.75 20.70
CA THR A 140 5.38 -5.16 21.68
C THR A 140 4.74 -5.65 22.98
N LYS A 141 5.54 -6.29 23.84
CA LYS A 141 5.11 -6.62 25.21
C LYS A 141 4.63 -5.39 25.99
N ALA A 142 5.23 -4.22 25.73
CA ALA A 142 4.85 -2.96 26.37
C ALA A 142 3.41 -2.53 26.03
N PHE A 143 2.93 -2.82 24.82
CA PHE A 143 1.53 -2.62 24.46
C PHE A 143 0.62 -3.57 25.24
N TRP A 144 0.89 -4.87 25.15
CA TRP A 144 0.04 -5.92 25.73
C TRP A 144 -0.02 -5.92 27.26
N SER A 145 0.99 -5.35 27.92
CA SER A 145 1.05 -5.26 29.39
C SER A 145 0.39 -4.00 29.95
N ASP A 146 -0.10 -3.10 29.10
CA ASP A 146 -0.77 -1.87 29.52
C ASP A 146 -2.29 -1.96 29.27
N ALA A 147 -3.06 -1.97 30.37
CA ALA A 147 -4.50 -2.12 30.31
C ALA A 147 -5.20 -0.96 29.58
N GLU A 148 -4.69 0.27 29.67
CA GLU A 148 -5.28 1.43 28.99
C GLU A 148 -5.05 1.37 27.48
N LEU A 149 -3.88 0.90 27.03
CA LEU A 149 -3.61 0.75 25.60
C LEU A 149 -4.45 -0.37 24.97
N VAL A 150 -4.63 -1.49 25.67
CA VAL A 150 -5.38 -2.64 25.15
C VAL A 150 -6.89 -2.35 25.01
N LYS A 151 -7.43 -1.37 25.75
CA LYS A 151 -8.85 -0.95 25.63
C LYS A 151 -9.29 -0.63 24.21
N VAL A 152 -8.38 -0.16 23.33
CA VAL A 152 -8.72 0.11 21.92
C VAL A 152 -9.20 -1.13 21.15
N LEU A 153 -8.86 -2.32 21.64
CA LEU A 153 -9.23 -3.62 21.08
C LEU A 153 -10.45 -4.25 21.79
N GLU A 154 -10.96 -3.65 22.87
CA GLU A 154 -12.11 -4.18 23.60
C GLU A 154 -13.35 -4.28 22.71
N GLY A 155 -14.07 -5.40 22.80
CA GLY A 155 -15.25 -5.68 21.99
C GLY A 155 -14.97 -5.95 20.50
N LYS A 156 -13.71 -5.85 20.05
CA LYS A 156 -13.31 -6.16 18.67
C LYS A 156 -12.79 -7.59 18.55
N ARG A 157 -12.86 -8.13 17.35
CA ARG A 157 -12.12 -9.34 16.95
C ARG A 157 -11.05 -8.93 15.93
N PRO A 158 -9.91 -8.38 16.39
CA PRO A 158 -8.95 -7.77 15.48
C PRO A 158 -8.25 -8.83 14.62
N CYS A 159 -8.33 -8.67 13.31
CA CYS A 159 -7.57 -9.46 12.34
C CYS A 159 -6.51 -8.59 11.65
N TYR A 160 -5.41 -9.23 11.23
CA TYR A 160 -4.43 -8.56 10.39
C TYR A 160 -5.05 -8.25 9.03
N PHE A 161 -4.88 -7.03 8.55
CA PHE A 161 -5.07 -6.70 7.14
C PHE A 161 -3.85 -5.93 6.64
N ASN A 162 -3.52 -6.11 5.37
CA ASN A 162 -2.43 -5.37 4.74
C ASN A 162 -2.95 -4.00 4.26
N THR A 163 -2.19 -2.93 4.51
CA THR A 163 -2.58 -1.55 4.16
C THR A 163 -2.13 -1.10 2.76
N GLY A 164 -1.69 -2.04 1.92
CA GLY A 164 -1.28 -1.77 0.54
C GLY A 164 -2.37 -1.96 -0.50
N VAL A 165 -3.51 -2.53 -0.13
CA VAL A 165 -4.72 -2.59 -0.97
C VAL A 165 -5.92 -2.32 -0.09
N MET A 166 -6.59 -1.18 -0.27
CA MET A 166 -7.74 -0.78 0.55
C MET A 166 -8.76 -0.01 -0.29
N VAL A 167 -10.04 -0.33 -0.18
CA VAL A 167 -11.12 0.60 -0.53
C VAL A 167 -11.35 1.50 0.67
N VAL A 168 -11.36 2.82 0.45
CA VAL A 168 -11.50 3.80 1.54
C VAL A 168 -12.68 4.70 1.23
N ASP A 169 -13.65 4.76 2.14
CA ASP A 169 -14.70 5.78 2.19
C ASP A 169 -14.09 7.05 2.80
N VAL A 170 -13.67 7.95 1.91
CA VAL A 170 -12.94 9.16 2.25
C VAL A 170 -13.85 10.17 2.94
N GLY A 171 -15.13 10.20 2.56
CA GLY A 171 -16.13 11.02 3.24
C GLY A 171 -16.26 10.66 4.72
N LYS A 172 -16.36 9.37 5.05
CA LYS A 172 -16.35 8.91 6.44
C LYS A 172 -14.99 9.08 7.11
N TRP A 173 -13.89 8.90 6.38
CA TRP A 173 -12.56 9.14 6.91
C TRP A 173 -12.43 10.57 7.45
N ARG A 174 -12.85 11.57 6.66
CA ARG A 174 -12.85 12.99 7.04
C ARG A 174 -13.78 13.26 8.23
N ARG A 175 -15.05 12.85 8.14
CA ARG A 175 -16.05 13.07 9.21
C ARG A 175 -15.66 12.41 10.53
N GLY A 176 -15.03 11.24 10.47
CA GLY A 176 -14.59 10.49 11.62
C GLY A 176 -13.21 10.89 12.14
N MET A 177 -12.57 11.91 11.56
CA MET A 177 -11.29 12.46 12.02
C MET A 177 -10.19 11.37 12.10
N TYR A 178 -10.19 10.45 11.13
CA TYR A 178 -9.34 9.26 11.18
C TYR A 178 -7.86 9.59 10.97
N THR A 179 -7.52 10.65 10.24
CA THR A 179 -6.14 11.17 10.17
C THR A 179 -5.61 11.49 11.57
N GLN A 180 -6.36 12.27 12.37
CA GLN A 180 -5.94 12.62 13.72
C GLN A 180 -5.81 11.38 14.63
N LYS A 181 -6.76 10.45 14.58
CA LYS A 181 -6.68 9.20 15.34
C LYS A 181 -5.41 8.40 15.03
N VAL A 182 -4.99 8.35 13.76
CA VAL A 182 -3.74 7.70 13.36
C VAL A 182 -2.54 8.44 13.97
N GLU A 183 -2.51 9.77 13.88
CA GLU A 183 -1.43 10.59 14.43
C GLU A 183 -1.29 10.47 15.95
N GLU A 184 -2.40 10.32 16.68
CA GLU A 184 -2.41 10.06 18.12
C GLU A 184 -1.65 8.77 18.45
N TRP A 185 -1.92 7.68 17.72
CA TRP A 185 -1.19 6.42 17.90
C TRP A 185 0.29 6.50 17.52
N MET A 186 0.64 7.31 16.51
CA MET A 186 2.04 7.59 16.19
C MET A 186 2.74 8.34 17.34
N THR A 187 2.02 9.26 18.00
CA THR A 187 2.52 9.99 19.17
C THR A 187 2.75 9.06 20.36
N VAL A 188 1.79 8.17 20.65
CA VAL A 188 1.92 7.12 21.68
C VAL A 188 3.13 6.22 21.38
N GLN A 189 3.31 5.81 20.13
CA GLN A 189 4.46 5.02 19.71
C GLN A 189 5.79 5.70 20.02
N LYS A 190 5.90 7.02 19.78
CA LYS A 190 7.12 7.78 20.03
C LYS A 190 7.51 7.79 21.51
N GLN A 191 6.52 7.82 22.39
CA GLN A 191 6.72 7.84 23.84
C GLN A 191 6.95 6.44 24.42
N ARG A 192 6.23 5.42 23.92
CA ARG A 192 6.09 4.12 24.59
C ARG A 192 6.64 2.92 23.83
N ARG A 193 6.97 3.05 22.55
CA ARG A 193 7.50 1.98 21.68
C ARG A 193 6.64 0.70 21.71
N ILE A 194 5.36 0.88 21.40
CA ILE A 194 4.30 -0.14 21.44
C ILE A 194 4.28 -1.06 20.21
N TYR A 195 5.02 -0.74 19.15
CA TYR A 195 5.23 -1.62 17.99
C TYR A 195 6.60 -1.38 17.33
N HIS A 196 6.96 -2.22 16.36
CA HIS A 196 8.27 -2.20 15.69
C HIS A 196 8.21 -1.92 14.17
N LEU A 197 7.02 -1.99 13.59
CA LEU A 197 6.78 -1.75 12.16
C LEU A 197 6.53 -0.25 11.90
N GLY A 198 6.45 0.11 10.62
CA GLY A 198 6.22 1.50 10.19
C GLY A 198 4.77 1.95 10.33
N SER A 199 4.14 2.35 9.22
CA SER A 199 2.78 2.92 9.22
C SER A 199 1.64 1.92 9.42
N LEU A 200 1.89 0.60 9.40
CA LEU A 200 0.85 -0.42 9.53
C LEU A 200 0.17 -0.48 10.92
N PRO A 201 0.88 -0.56 12.06
CA PRO A 201 0.23 -0.79 13.36
C PRO A 201 -0.79 0.28 13.77
N PRO A 202 -0.60 1.59 13.50
CA PRO A 202 -1.65 2.59 13.73
C PRO A 202 -2.97 2.30 12.99
N PHE A 203 -2.90 1.78 11.76
CA PHE A 203 -4.12 1.34 11.05
C PHE A 203 -4.76 0.14 11.74
N LEU A 204 -3.97 -0.84 12.20
CA LEU A 204 -4.50 -2.00 12.90
C LEU A 204 -5.19 -1.60 14.22
N LEU A 205 -4.62 -0.66 14.98
CA LEU A 205 -5.22 -0.18 16.24
C LEU A 205 -6.59 0.46 16.03
N ILE A 206 -6.76 1.18 14.93
CA ILE A 206 -7.99 1.90 14.63
C ILE A 206 -9.03 0.98 13.98
N PHE A 207 -8.62 0.22 12.97
CA PHE A 207 -9.53 -0.43 12.03
C PHE A 207 -9.63 -1.95 12.20
N ALA A 208 -8.67 -2.64 12.81
CA ALA A 208 -8.74 -4.11 12.89
C ALA A 208 -9.99 -4.55 13.68
N GLY A 209 -10.80 -5.43 13.07
CA GLY A 209 -12.10 -5.82 13.62
C GLY A 209 -13.25 -4.83 13.34
N ASP A 210 -13.00 -3.75 12.60
CA ASP A 210 -13.99 -2.76 12.16
C ASP A 210 -13.78 -2.34 10.68
N ILE A 211 -13.42 -3.30 9.82
CA ILE A 211 -13.39 -3.12 8.37
C ILE A 211 -14.40 -4.02 7.67
N LYS A 212 -14.66 -3.73 6.40
CA LYS A 212 -15.33 -4.67 5.51
C LYS A 212 -14.30 -5.64 4.95
N ALA A 213 -14.41 -6.92 5.29
CA ALA A 213 -13.61 -7.96 4.67
C ALA A 213 -13.94 -8.08 3.17
N VAL A 214 -12.91 -8.14 2.33
CA VAL A 214 -13.06 -8.49 0.90
C VAL A 214 -12.28 -9.76 0.58
N ASP A 215 -12.62 -10.41 -0.53
CA ASP A 215 -11.99 -11.66 -0.96
C ASP A 215 -10.46 -11.52 -1.08
N HIS A 216 -9.73 -12.54 -0.58
CA HIS A 216 -8.26 -12.57 -0.57
C HIS A 216 -7.63 -12.48 -1.97
N ARG A 217 -8.38 -12.79 -3.04
CA ARG A 217 -7.92 -12.61 -4.42
C ARG A 217 -7.41 -11.20 -4.72
N TRP A 218 -7.92 -10.20 -3.99
CA TRP A 218 -7.54 -8.80 -4.15
C TRP A 218 -6.21 -8.43 -3.50
N ASN A 219 -5.52 -9.36 -2.84
CA ASN A 219 -4.20 -9.10 -2.30
C ASN A 219 -3.40 -10.39 -2.08
N GLN A 220 -2.85 -10.95 -3.16
CA GLN A 220 -1.86 -12.03 -3.10
C GLN A 220 -0.52 -11.48 -2.58
N HIS A 221 -0.50 -11.15 -1.28
CA HIS A 221 0.57 -10.40 -0.62
C HIS A 221 1.74 -11.27 -0.17
N GLY A 222 2.87 -10.61 0.08
CA GLY A 222 4.09 -11.20 0.60
C GLY A 222 5.00 -11.78 -0.47
N LEU A 223 4.78 -11.47 -1.75
CA LEU A 223 5.64 -11.91 -2.85
C LEU A 223 7.03 -11.26 -2.81
N GLY A 224 7.12 -10.10 -2.13
CA GLY A 224 8.40 -9.47 -1.81
C GLY A 224 9.02 -9.95 -0.50
N GLY A 225 8.41 -10.94 0.15
CA GLY A 225 8.88 -11.54 1.39
C GLY A 225 10.12 -12.41 1.20
N ASP A 226 10.99 -12.33 2.20
CA ASP A 226 12.13 -13.20 2.52
C ASP A 226 12.49 -12.91 3.99
N ASN A 227 11.93 -13.66 4.95
CA ASN A 227 12.15 -13.34 6.36
C ASN A 227 13.07 -14.29 7.11
N PHE A 228 13.55 -15.39 6.52
CA PHE A 228 14.50 -16.28 7.22
C PHE A 228 15.51 -17.04 6.33
N GLU A 229 15.28 -17.26 5.03
CA GLU A 229 16.07 -18.27 4.28
C GLU A 229 16.42 -17.94 2.80
N GLY A 230 16.14 -16.74 2.29
CA GLY A 230 16.36 -16.42 0.87
C GLY A 230 15.34 -17.07 -0.07
N LYS A 231 14.23 -17.60 0.45
CA LYS A 231 13.27 -18.39 -0.32
C LYS A 231 12.14 -17.51 -0.89
N CYS A 232 11.94 -17.64 -2.19
CA CYS A 232 10.80 -17.08 -2.90
C CYS A 232 9.49 -17.65 -2.37
N ARG A 233 8.55 -16.77 -1.98
CA ARG A 233 7.20 -17.21 -1.59
C ARG A 233 6.41 -17.60 -2.83
N THR A 234 5.70 -18.72 -2.78
CA THR A 234 4.76 -19.14 -3.82
C THR A 234 3.44 -18.38 -3.70
N LEU A 235 2.60 -18.50 -4.72
CA LEU A 235 1.22 -18.03 -4.67
C LEU A 235 0.43 -18.84 -3.61
N HIS A 236 -0.54 -18.20 -2.96
CA HIS A 236 -1.48 -18.89 -2.07
C HIS A 236 -2.53 -19.57 -2.94
N PRO A 237 -3.15 -20.67 -2.47
CA PRO A 237 -4.25 -21.30 -3.19
C PRO A 237 -5.44 -20.36 -3.35
N GLY A 238 -6.15 -20.45 -4.48
CA GLY A 238 -7.37 -19.72 -4.75
C GLY A 238 -7.29 -18.81 -5.99
N PRO A 239 -8.38 -18.11 -6.32
CA PRO A 239 -8.39 -17.13 -7.40
C PRO A 239 -7.49 -15.94 -7.07
N ILE A 240 -6.93 -15.32 -8.11
CA ILE A 240 -6.02 -14.17 -7.99
C ILE A 240 -6.54 -13.05 -8.88
N SER A 241 -6.78 -11.89 -8.29
CA SER A 241 -7.13 -10.65 -8.98
C SER A 241 -6.02 -9.60 -8.86
N LEU A 242 -5.15 -9.71 -7.85
CA LEU A 242 -4.05 -8.77 -7.62
C LEU A 242 -2.86 -9.48 -6.97
N LEU A 243 -1.67 -9.32 -7.56
CA LEU A 243 -0.37 -9.81 -7.09
C LEU A 243 0.39 -8.68 -6.40
N HIS A 244 0.91 -8.89 -5.18
CA HIS A 244 1.52 -7.83 -4.39
C HIS A 244 2.87 -8.23 -3.79
N TRP A 245 3.93 -7.56 -4.23
CA TRP A 245 5.32 -7.72 -3.75
C TRP A 245 5.60 -6.97 -2.45
N SER A 246 4.64 -7.03 -1.52
CA SER A 246 4.84 -6.51 -0.18
C SER A 246 6.02 -7.22 0.49
N GLY A 247 6.91 -6.43 1.07
CA GLY A 247 8.18 -6.92 1.61
C GLY A 247 9.38 -6.13 1.10
N LYS A 248 10.55 -6.78 1.10
CA LYS A 248 11.83 -6.18 0.69
C LYS A 248 12.15 -6.43 -0.78
N GLY A 249 11.87 -7.64 -1.27
CA GLY A 249 12.19 -8.05 -2.62
C GLY A 249 11.24 -7.42 -3.63
N LYS A 250 11.76 -6.49 -4.42
CA LYS A 250 11.01 -5.88 -5.52
C LYS A 250 11.28 -6.63 -6.82
N PRO A 251 10.25 -6.91 -7.65
CA PRO A 251 10.40 -7.75 -8.82
C PRO A 251 11.42 -7.14 -9.80
N TRP A 252 11.38 -5.83 -10.04
CA TRP A 252 12.36 -5.15 -10.89
C TRP A 252 13.80 -5.28 -10.38
N LEU A 253 14.03 -5.15 -9.06
CA LEU A 253 15.38 -5.31 -8.50
C LEU A 253 15.88 -6.75 -8.61
N ARG A 254 15.01 -7.74 -8.40
CA ARG A 254 15.36 -9.17 -8.51
C ARG A 254 15.63 -9.56 -9.97
N LEU A 255 14.84 -9.06 -10.91
CA LEU A 255 15.04 -9.24 -12.35
C LEU A 255 16.35 -8.60 -12.81
N ASP A 256 16.61 -7.34 -12.46
CA ASP A 256 17.84 -6.61 -12.83
C ASP A 256 19.10 -7.30 -12.27
N SER A 257 19.02 -7.82 -11.04
CA SER A 257 20.11 -8.56 -10.40
C SER A 257 20.26 -10.01 -10.88
N ARG A 258 19.47 -10.44 -11.87
CA ARG A 258 19.44 -11.81 -12.42
C ARG A 258 19.22 -12.88 -11.34
N LYS A 259 18.48 -12.53 -10.29
CA LYS A 259 18.05 -13.44 -9.21
C LYS A 259 16.53 -13.37 -9.02
N PRO A 260 15.73 -13.59 -10.10
CA PRO A 260 14.28 -13.55 -9.99
C PRO A 260 13.75 -14.74 -9.19
N CYS A 261 12.68 -14.49 -8.45
CA CYS A 261 11.75 -15.51 -8.05
C CYS A 261 10.84 -15.89 -9.21
N SER A 262 10.32 -17.12 -9.24
CA SER A 262 9.39 -17.56 -10.29
C SER A 262 8.19 -16.62 -10.43
N VAL A 263 7.69 -16.08 -9.31
CA VAL A 263 6.59 -15.11 -9.31
C VAL A 263 6.97 -13.79 -9.98
N ASP A 264 8.23 -13.35 -9.96
CA ASP A 264 8.65 -12.07 -10.54
C ASP A 264 8.46 -12.05 -12.06
N HIS A 265 8.44 -13.21 -12.73
CA HIS A 265 8.09 -13.32 -14.13
C HIS A 265 6.61 -13.04 -14.43
N LEU A 266 5.73 -13.04 -13.42
CA LEU A 266 4.35 -12.56 -13.56
C LEU A 266 4.29 -11.03 -13.58
N TRP A 267 5.30 -10.34 -13.02
CA TRP A 267 5.42 -8.89 -13.07
C TRP A 267 6.10 -8.40 -14.36
N ALA A 268 7.07 -9.16 -14.87
CA ALA A 268 7.90 -8.79 -16.03
C ALA A 268 7.12 -8.31 -17.28
N PRO A 269 5.95 -8.89 -17.67
CA PRO A 269 5.18 -8.41 -18.82
C PRO A 269 4.69 -6.96 -18.68
N TYR A 270 4.59 -6.44 -17.46
CA TYR A 270 4.15 -5.07 -17.18
C TYR A 270 5.33 -4.10 -17.04
N ASP A 271 6.56 -4.58 -17.15
CA ASP A 271 7.74 -3.76 -17.05
C ASP A 271 7.99 -2.99 -18.35
N LEU A 272 7.68 -1.70 -18.33
CA LEU A 272 7.92 -0.80 -19.46
C LEU A 272 9.37 -0.32 -19.54
N TYR A 273 10.20 -0.64 -18.53
CA TYR A 273 11.59 -0.21 -18.53
C TYR A 273 12.42 -1.07 -19.49
N ARG A 274 12.73 -0.50 -20.65
CA ARG A 274 13.76 -1.05 -21.55
C ARG A 274 15.12 -0.57 -21.08
N SER A 275 15.87 -1.43 -20.40
CA SER A 275 17.28 -1.17 -20.10
C SER A 275 18.02 -0.88 -21.40
N SER A 276 18.69 0.27 -21.50
CA SER A 276 19.62 0.57 -22.60
C SER A 276 20.84 -0.35 -22.61
N ARG A 277 21.01 -1.18 -21.59
CA ARG A 277 21.96 -2.29 -21.55
C ARG A 277 21.26 -3.59 -21.91
N HIS A 278 21.03 -3.80 -23.20
CA HIS A 278 21.22 -5.06 -23.94
C HIS A 278 20.71 -4.91 -25.39
N SER A 279 21.53 -4.26 -26.21
CA SER A 279 21.81 -4.76 -27.55
C SER A 279 23.21 -5.37 -27.47
N LEU A 280 23.29 -6.71 -27.40
CA LEU A 280 24.46 -7.63 -27.46
C LEU A 280 23.98 -8.91 -26.73
N GLU A 281 23.75 -10.08 -27.30
CA GLU A 281 24.04 -10.71 -28.61
C GLU A 281 22.90 -11.70 -28.93
N GLU A 282 22.80 -12.09 -30.19
CA GLU A 282 21.94 -13.16 -30.73
C GLU A 282 22.19 -14.54 -30.08
#